data_AF-A0A370ANY5-F1
#
_entry.id   AF-A0A370ANY5-F1
#
_cell.length_a   1.000
_cell.length_b   1.000
_cell.length_c   1.000
_cell.angle_alpha   90.00
_cell.angle_beta   90.00
_cell.angle_gamma   90.00
#
_symmetry.space_group_name_H-M   'P 1'
#
loop_
_entity.id
_entity.type
_entity.pdbx_description
1 polymer ?
#
loop_
_entity_poly.entity_id
_entity_poly.type
_entity_poly.pdbx_seq_one_letter_code
_entity_poly.pdbx_strand_id
1 'polypeptide(L)'
;MAQNLSFHMKEELLWKELCDRFFETLPSHTGYEKSIRKSVVARLIGLLPFLANTECPMRDSLCNLTIFIFSYYGESRDLFRHSPLDDDEIFDRFLGIMSFTGGKGSIIDRGMSLIVLLVLNCYKKNASEDLTANRYNPLNSGCWDYSGLVEEFSLRVRKTPCRKMDRILKLESVPDIVMDC
;
A
#
# COMPACT_ATOMS: atom_id res chain seq x y z
N MET A 1 8.40 -8.95 27.49
CA MET A 1 8.51 -9.76 26.25
C MET A 1 7.22 -10.50 25.88
N ALA A 2 6.45 -11.04 26.84
CA ALA A 2 5.20 -11.79 26.55
C ALA A 2 4.10 -11.02 25.77
N GLN A 3 3.89 -9.73 26.05
CA GLN A 3 2.89 -8.91 25.31
C GLN A 3 3.25 -8.70 23.83
N ASN A 4 4.55 -8.73 23.47
CA ASN A 4 5.00 -8.54 22.09
C ASN A 4 4.80 -9.78 21.22
N LEU A 5 4.97 -10.97 21.81
CA LEU A 5 4.68 -12.27 21.20
C LEU A 5 3.17 -12.46 20.97
N SER A 6 2.35 -12.08 21.95
CA SER A 6 0.88 -12.15 21.85
C SER A 6 0.31 -11.32 20.69
N PHE A 7 0.86 -10.13 20.42
CA PHE A 7 0.37 -9.31 19.30
C PHE A 7 0.87 -9.78 17.94
N HIS A 8 2.13 -10.22 17.82
CA HIS A 8 2.66 -10.73 16.54
C HIS A 8 1.88 -11.96 16.06
N MET A 9 1.57 -12.89 16.96
CA MET A 9 0.72 -14.03 16.64
C MET A 9 -0.69 -13.59 16.20
N LYS A 10 -1.25 -12.54 16.80
CA LYS A 10 -2.56 -11.99 16.37
C LYS A 10 -2.51 -11.37 14.98
N GLU A 11 -1.45 -10.65 14.65
CA GLU A 11 -1.28 -10.04 13.32
C GLU A 11 -1.12 -11.10 12.22
N GLU A 12 -0.30 -12.13 12.44
CA GLU A 12 -0.15 -13.24 11.49
C GLU A 12 -1.47 -14.00 11.28
N LEU A 13 -2.24 -14.23 12.36
CA LEU A 13 -3.54 -14.88 12.27
C LEU A 13 -4.55 -14.02 11.49
N LEU A 14 -4.59 -12.71 11.73
CA LEU A 14 -5.44 -11.78 10.98
C LEU A 14 -5.06 -11.72 9.50
N TRP A 15 -3.75 -11.66 9.19
CA TRP A 15 -3.28 -11.67 7.81
C TRP A 15 -3.65 -12.97 7.10
N LYS A 16 -3.47 -14.11 7.79
CA LYS A 16 -3.86 -15.42 7.29
C LYS A 16 -5.37 -15.46 7.00
N GLU A 17 -6.20 -15.06 7.97
CA GLU A 17 -7.66 -15.04 7.80
C GLU A 17 -8.10 -14.15 6.64
N LEU A 18 -7.52 -12.95 6.53
CA LEU A 18 -7.82 -12.02 5.44
C LEU A 18 -7.47 -12.62 4.08
N CYS A 19 -6.28 -13.21 3.94
CA CYS A 19 -5.87 -13.88 2.71
C CYS A 19 -6.80 -15.05 2.37
N ASP A 20 -7.13 -15.89 3.35
CA ASP A 20 -7.98 -17.07 3.14
C ASP A 20 -9.37 -16.64 2.62
N ARG A 21 -9.99 -15.63 3.25
CA ARG A 21 -11.26 -15.05 2.77
C ARG A 21 -11.15 -14.43 1.38
N PHE A 22 -10.04 -13.74 1.09
CA PHE A 22 -9.80 -13.15 -0.23
C PHE A 22 -9.77 -14.21 -1.33
N PHE A 23 -9.01 -15.30 -1.15
CA PHE A 23 -8.90 -16.36 -2.15
C PHE A 23 -10.14 -17.25 -2.24
N GLU A 24 -10.90 -17.41 -1.15
CA GLU A 24 -12.24 -18.02 -1.20
C GLU A 24 -13.21 -17.20 -2.07
N THR A 25 -13.11 -15.86 -2.01
CA THR A 25 -14.01 -14.96 -2.75
C THR A 25 -13.58 -14.78 -4.21
N LEU A 26 -12.29 -14.90 -4.53
CA LEU A 26 -11.74 -14.68 -5.87
C LEU A 26 -10.83 -15.85 -6.33
N PRO A 27 -11.39 -17.04 -6.62
CA PRO A 27 -10.59 -18.24 -6.94
C PRO A 27 -9.72 -18.10 -8.18
N SER A 28 -10.11 -17.25 -9.14
CA SER A 28 -9.36 -16.97 -10.37
C SER A 28 -8.01 -16.29 -10.12
N HIS A 29 -7.78 -15.72 -8.94
CA HIS A 29 -6.54 -15.00 -8.59
C HIS A 29 -5.55 -15.86 -7.79
N THR A 30 -5.83 -17.16 -7.63
CA THR A 30 -4.96 -18.12 -6.93
C THR A 30 -3.56 -18.23 -7.54
N GLY A 31 -3.40 -17.91 -8.84
CA GLY A 31 -2.09 -17.85 -9.49
C GLY A 31 -1.08 -16.89 -8.83
N TYR A 32 -1.57 -15.87 -8.13
CA TYR A 32 -0.72 -14.89 -7.42
C TYR A 32 -0.65 -15.14 -5.91
N GLU A 33 -1.28 -16.20 -5.39
CA GLU A 33 -1.47 -16.39 -3.95
C GLU A 33 -0.17 -16.33 -3.15
N LYS A 34 0.85 -17.08 -3.60
CA LYS A 34 2.16 -17.11 -2.95
C LYS A 34 2.84 -15.73 -2.94
N SER A 35 2.67 -14.95 -3.99
CA SER A 35 3.24 -13.60 -4.11
C SER A 35 2.51 -12.61 -3.22
N ILE A 36 1.17 -12.67 -3.20
CA ILE A 36 0.31 -11.81 -2.38
C ILE A 36 0.60 -12.06 -0.89
N ARG A 37 0.62 -13.32 -0.44
CA ARG A 37 0.86 -13.67 0.98
C ARG A 37 2.22 -13.19 1.49
N LYS A 38 3.20 -13.02 0.60
CA LYS A 38 4.56 -12.52 0.89
C LYS A 38 4.71 -11.01 0.68
N SER A 39 3.74 -10.35 0.04
CA SER A 39 3.83 -8.93 -0.30
C SER A 39 3.65 -8.08 0.95
N VAL A 40 4.73 -7.37 1.33
CA VAL A 40 4.71 -6.41 2.43
C VAL A 40 3.69 -5.30 2.20
N VAL A 41 3.53 -4.87 0.94
CA VAL A 41 2.60 -3.81 0.55
C VAL A 41 1.17 -4.28 0.66
N ALA A 42 0.85 -5.47 0.11
CA ALA A 42 -0.47 -6.07 0.24
C ALA A 42 -0.85 -6.25 1.71
N ARG A 43 0.11 -6.69 2.53
CA ARG A 43 -0.07 -6.87 3.96
C ARG A 43 -0.31 -5.55 4.70
N LEU A 44 0.42 -4.48 4.36
CA LEU A 44 0.19 -3.15 4.94
C LEU A 44 -1.21 -2.64 4.60
N ILE A 45 -1.59 -2.68 3.31
CA ILE A 45 -2.92 -2.25 2.83
C ILE A 45 -4.02 -3.06 3.52
N GLY A 46 -3.88 -4.39 3.54
CA GLY A 46 -4.87 -5.28 4.12
C GLY A 46 -4.99 -5.15 5.65
N LEU A 47 -3.92 -4.82 6.37
CA LEU A 47 -3.98 -4.72 7.84
C LEU A 47 -4.20 -3.30 8.35
N LEU A 48 -4.09 -2.27 7.51
CA LEU A 48 -4.25 -0.87 7.92
C LEU A 48 -5.60 -0.59 8.60
N PRO A 49 -6.76 -1.09 8.13
CA PRO A 49 -8.04 -0.89 8.81
C PRO A 49 -8.06 -1.45 10.25
N PHE A 50 -7.49 -2.63 10.47
CA PHE A 50 -7.34 -3.21 11.82
C PHE A 50 -6.42 -2.36 12.71
N LEU A 51 -5.31 -1.85 12.17
CA LEU A 51 -4.38 -0.99 12.91
C LEU A 51 -5.05 0.34 13.29
N ALA A 52 -5.83 0.91 12.39
CA ALA A 52 -6.58 2.13 12.60
C ALA A 52 -7.77 1.96 13.53
N ASN A 53 -8.23 0.72 13.77
CA ASN A 53 -9.49 0.41 14.46
C ASN A 53 -10.67 1.09 13.77
N THR A 54 -10.81 0.86 12.45
CA THR A 54 -12.03 1.26 11.73
C THR A 54 -13.24 0.52 12.29
N GLU A 55 -14.44 0.97 11.94
CA GLU A 55 -15.71 0.41 12.43
C GLU A 55 -15.91 -1.02 11.93
N CYS A 56 -15.55 -1.30 10.67
CA CYS A 56 -15.69 -2.60 10.03
C CYS A 56 -14.36 -3.07 9.41
N PRO A 57 -13.33 -3.37 10.22
CA PRO A 57 -11.97 -3.53 9.74
C PRO A 57 -11.82 -4.66 8.73
N MET A 58 -12.46 -5.82 8.95
CA MET A 58 -12.41 -6.93 7.99
C MET A 58 -12.99 -6.55 6.62
N ARG A 59 -14.10 -5.80 6.60
CA ARG A 59 -14.75 -5.37 5.35
C ARG A 59 -13.86 -4.38 4.61
N ASP A 60 -13.40 -3.35 5.30
CA ASP A 60 -12.51 -2.33 4.73
C ASP A 60 -11.21 -2.98 4.23
N SER A 61 -10.65 -3.92 4.98
CA SER A 61 -9.46 -4.68 4.62
C SER A 61 -9.65 -5.51 3.35
N LEU A 62 -10.77 -6.22 3.23
CA LEU A 62 -11.09 -7.00 2.03
C LEU A 62 -11.29 -6.09 0.82
N CYS A 63 -12.02 -4.97 0.97
CA CYS A 63 -12.21 -3.99 -0.10
C CYS A 63 -10.86 -3.42 -0.57
N ASN A 64 -10.05 -2.93 0.36
CA ASN A 64 -8.77 -2.28 0.02
C ASN A 64 -7.78 -3.27 -0.60
N LEU A 65 -7.68 -4.47 -0.03
CA LEU A 65 -6.84 -5.52 -0.60
C LEU A 65 -7.32 -5.91 -1.99
N THR A 66 -8.64 -6.06 -2.19
CA THR A 66 -9.20 -6.45 -3.48
C THR A 66 -8.86 -5.45 -4.57
N ILE A 67 -9.11 -4.17 -4.32
CA ILE A 67 -8.82 -3.14 -5.31
C ILE A 67 -7.31 -3.04 -5.57
N PHE A 68 -6.49 -3.13 -4.52
CA PHE A 68 -5.03 -3.20 -4.69
C PHE A 68 -4.63 -4.38 -5.58
N ILE A 69 -5.18 -5.57 -5.34
CA ILE A 69 -4.86 -6.74 -6.15
C ILE A 69 -5.29 -6.53 -7.60
N PHE A 70 -6.49 -6.02 -7.89
CA PHE A 70 -6.91 -5.71 -9.26
C PHE A 70 -6.06 -4.62 -9.93
N SER A 71 -5.60 -3.65 -9.15
CA SER A 71 -4.78 -2.54 -9.67
C SER A 71 -3.37 -2.96 -10.05
N TYR A 72 -2.88 -4.04 -9.44
CA TYR A 72 -1.46 -4.39 -9.49
C TYR A 72 -1.21 -5.78 -10.10
N TYR A 73 -2.11 -6.73 -9.85
CA TYR A 73 -2.04 -8.09 -10.37
C TYR A 73 -3.16 -8.34 -11.39
N GLY A 74 -2.83 -9.05 -12.46
CA GLY A 74 -3.81 -9.52 -13.45
C GLY A 74 -4.09 -8.55 -14.59
N GLU A 75 -5.12 -8.89 -15.35
CA GLU A 75 -5.43 -8.30 -16.66
C GLU A 75 -5.97 -6.87 -16.58
N SER A 76 -6.49 -6.44 -15.43
CA SER A 76 -7.08 -5.12 -15.24
C SER A 76 -6.06 -4.01 -14.93
N ARG A 77 -4.76 -4.33 -14.85
CA ARG A 77 -3.71 -3.36 -14.47
C ARG A 77 -3.69 -2.13 -15.40
N ASP A 78 -4.08 -2.29 -16.65
CA ASP A 78 -4.18 -1.20 -17.63
C ASP A 78 -5.19 -0.12 -17.20
N LEU A 79 -6.31 -0.51 -16.59
CA LEU A 79 -7.34 0.40 -16.07
C LEU A 79 -6.87 1.25 -14.88
N PHE A 80 -5.81 0.82 -14.19
CA PHE A 80 -5.26 1.50 -13.01
C PHE A 80 -3.90 2.17 -13.30
N ARG A 81 -3.49 2.27 -14.57
CA ARG A 81 -2.27 2.98 -14.96
C ARG A 81 -2.40 4.46 -14.64
N HIS A 82 -1.32 5.02 -14.11
CA HIS A 82 -1.24 6.45 -13.84
C HIS A 82 -1.31 7.23 -15.16
N SER A 83 -2.19 8.23 -15.19
CA SER A 83 -2.34 9.20 -16.26
C SER A 83 -2.11 10.63 -15.75
N PRO A 84 -1.91 11.63 -16.62
CA PRO A 84 -1.83 13.03 -16.19
C PRO A 84 -3.07 13.55 -15.43
N LEU A 85 -4.21 12.86 -15.51
CA LEU A 85 -5.41 13.22 -14.76
C LEU A 85 -5.29 12.91 -13.26
N ASP A 86 -4.31 12.10 -12.86
CA ASP A 86 -4.10 11.71 -11.47
C ASP A 86 -2.95 12.50 -10.79
N ASP A 87 -2.41 13.54 -11.44
CA ASP A 87 -1.27 14.31 -10.93
C ASP A 87 -1.63 15.30 -9.81
N ASP A 88 -2.90 15.73 -9.74
CA ASP A 88 -3.36 16.86 -8.90
C ASP A 88 -3.11 16.63 -7.40
N GLU A 89 -3.55 15.49 -6.85
CA GLU A 89 -3.14 15.05 -5.52
C GLU A 89 -2.64 13.61 -5.54
N ILE A 90 -1.46 13.39 -4.94
CA ILE A 90 -0.82 12.07 -4.87
C ILE A 90 -1.72 11.00 -4.22
N PHE A 91 -2.66 11.41 -3.37
CA PHE A 91 -3.63 10.53 -2.73
C PHE A 91 -4.82 10.18 -3.62
N ASP A 92 -5.16 10.98 -4.62
CA ASP A 92 -6.35 10.76 -5.44
C ASP A 92 -6.29 9.42 -6.16
N ARG A 93 -5.09 9.04 -6.62
CA ARG A 93 -4.83 7.70 -7.17
C ARG A 93 -5.10 6.57 -6.17
N PHE A 94 -4.92 6.82 -4.88
CA PHE A 94 -5.18 5.85 -3.81
C PHE A 94 -6.60 5.95 -3.23
N LEU A 95 -7.35 7.04 -3.45
CA LEU A 95 -8.72 7.19 -2.94
C LEU A 95 -9.65 6.10 -3.49
N GLY A 96 -9.43 5.65 -4.72
CA GLY A 96 -10.14 4.51 -5.29
C GLY A 96 -9.74 3.15 -4.67
N ILE A 97 -8.54 3.06 -4.09
CA ILE A 97 -7.96 1.81 -3.58
C ILE A 97 -8.16 1.65 -2.07
N MET A 98 -8.15 2.75 -1.31
CA MET A 98 -8.13 2.72 0.14
C MET A 98 -9.28 3.52 0.75
N SER A 99 -10.30 2.80 1.17
CA SER A 99 -11.45 3.31 1.90
C SER A 99 -11.42 2.86 3.36
N PHE A 100 -11.87 3.73 4.26
CA PHE A 100 -11.89 3.47 5.70
C PHE A 100 -13.21 3.94 6.29
N THR A 101 -13.90 3.06 7.01
CA THR A 101 -15.10 3.42 7.77
C THR A 101 -14.70 3.87 9.17
N GLY A 102 -14.47 5.17 9.35
CA GLY A 102 -13.99 5.75 10.61
C GLY A 102 -12.53 5.39 10.93
N GLY A 103 -12.24 5.17 12.21
CA GLY A 103 -10.90 4.80 12.69
C GLY A 103 -9.99 5.99 13.04
N LYS A 104 -8.78 5.67 13.50
CA LYS A 104 -7.80 6.66 13.95
C LYS A 104 -7.09 7.31 12.75
N GLY A 105 -7.50 8.53 12.42
CA GLY A 105 -6.96 9.30 11.28
C GLY A 105 -5.43 9.38 11.26
N SER A 106 -4.77 9.55 12.41
CA SER A 106 -3.29 9.60 12.45
C SER A 106 -2.61 8.27 12.11
N ILE A 107 -3.26 7.13 12.36
CA ILE A 107 -2.75 5.80 11.97
C ILE A 107 -2.99 5.57 10.47
N ILE A 108 -4.14 5.99 9.96
CA ILE A 108 -4.45 5.93 8.53
C ILE A 108 -3.44 6.79 7.76
N ASP A 109 -3.28 8.07 8.12
CA ASP A 109 -2.32 8.98 7.48
C ASP A 109 -0.89 8.42 7.49
N ARG A 110 -0.44 7.83 8.61
CA ARG A 110 0.86 7.13 8.67
C ARG A 110 0.95 6.01 7.65
N GLY A 111 -0.05 5.12 7.59
CA GLY A 111 -0.05 3.97 6.69
C GLY A 111 -0.11 4.37 5.22
N MET A 112 -0.98 5.33 4.90
CA MET A 112 -1.10 5.94 3.57
C MET A 112 0.23 6.59 3.15
N SER A 113 0.89 7.32 4.04
CA SER A 113 2.19 7.95 3.77
C SER A 113 3.29 6.94 3.46
N LEU A 114 3.32 5.79 4.15
CA LEU A 114 4.25 4.69 3.82
C LEU A 114 4.00 4.13 2.42
N ILE A 115 2.72 3.99 2.02
CA ILE A 115 2.34 3.50 0.71
C ILE A 115 2.71 4.49 -0.39
N VAL A 116 2.51 5.78 -0.16
CA VAL A 116 2.96 6.83 -1.08
C VAL A 116 4.46 6.79 -1.28
N LEU A 117 5.25 6.66 -0.20
CA LEU A 117 6.71 6.56 -0.30
C LEU A 117 7.17 5.33 -1.11
N LEU A 118 6.47 4.19 -0.99
CA LEU A 118 6.73 3.01 -1.81
C LEU A 118 6.49 3.31 -3.30
N VAL A 119 5.39 3.98 -3.63
CA VAL A 119 5.04 4.33 -5.00
C VAL A 119 5.99 5.38 -5.59
N LEU A 120 6.40 6.38 -4.82
CA LEU A 120 7.42 7.34 -5.24
C LEU A 120 8.75 6.65 -5.58
N ASN A 121 9.20 5.73 -4.73
CA ASN A 121 10.42 4.96 -4.98
C ASN A 121 10.29 4.09 -6.24
N CYS A 122 9.11 3.56 -6.47
CA CYS A 122 8.81 2.76 -7.65
C CYS A 122 8.90 3.59 -8.93
N TYR A 123 8.26 4.76 -8.98
CA TYR A 123 8.39 5.69 -10.11
C TYR A 123 9.84 6.12 -10.33
N LYS A 124 10.60 6.37 -9.26
CA LYS A 124 12.01 6.74 -9.38
C LYS A 124 12.86 5.61 -9.96
N LYS A 125 12.63 4.36 -9.52
CA LYS A 125 13.34 3.18 -10.03
C LYS A 125 13.04 2.96 -11.52
N ASN A 126 11.79 3.19 -11.93
CA ASN A 126 11.31 2.88 -13.29
C ASN A 126 11.38 4.07 -14.25
N ALA A 127 11.76 5.27 -13.78
CA ALA A 127 11.82 6.51 -14.55
C ALA A 127 12.52 6.37 -15.91
N SER A 128 13.72 5.76 -15.94
CA SER A 128 14.48 5.59 -17.18
C SER A 128 13.83 4.61 -18.16
N GLU A 129 13.25 3.52 -17.64
CA GLU A 129 12.57 2.52 -18.47
C GLU A 129 11.27 3.10 -19.05
N ASP A 130 10.49 3.81 -18.22
CA ASP A 130 9.25 4.46 -18.64
C ASP A 130 9.51 5.51 -19.72
N LEU A 131 10.58 6.29 -19.58
CA LEU A 131 10.99 7.25 -20.60
C LEU A 131 11.33 6.56 -21.93
N THR A 132 12.08 5.45 -21.88
CA THR A 132 12.48 4.68 -23.07
C THR A 132 11.29 4.00 -23.74
N ALA A 133 10.34 3.50 -22.93
CA ALA A 133 9.13 2.81 -23.39
C ALA A 133 7.98 3.75 -23.72
N ASN A 134 8.18 5.07 -23.65
CA ASN A 134 7.15 6.10 -23.84
C ASN A 134 5.91 5.89 -22.94
N ARG A 135 6.14 5.46 -21.68
CA ARG A 135 5.10 5.33 -20.65
C ARG A 135 5.09 6.58 -19.77
N TYR A 136 3.91 6.94 -19.31
CA TYR A 136 3.75 8.08 -18.42
C TYR A 136 4.38 7.80 -17.04
N ASN A 137 5.15 8.76 -16.54
CA ASN A 137 5.72 8.75 -15.20
C ASN A 137 5.73 10.19 -14.66
N PRO A 138 5.11 10.45 -13.49
CA PRO A 138 4.92 11.80 -12.96
C PRO A 138 6.22 12.50 -12.56
N LEU A 139 7.29 11.73 -12.33
CA LEU A 139 8.62 12.28 -12.06
C LEU A 139 9.30 12.75 -13.34
N ASN A 140 9.11 12.02 -14.45
CA ASN A 140 9.67 12.41 -15.74
C ASN A 140 8.96 13.63 -16.33
N SER A 141 7.65 13.78 -16.09
CA SER A 141 6.87 14.95 -16.53
C SER A 141 7.16 16.21 -15.69
N GLY A 142 7.78 16.05 -14.53
CA GLY A 142 8.03 17.14 -13.58
C GLY A 142 6.79 17.54 -12.77
N CYS A 143 5.67 16.82 -12.90
CA CYS A 143 4.47 17.07 -12.10
C CYS A 143 4.73 16.81 -10.61
N TRP A 144 5.54 15.82 -10.29
CA TRP A 144 5.87 15.46 -8.91
C TRP A 144 7.34 15.75 -8.58
N ASP A 145 7.59 16.54 -7.53
CA ASP A 145 8.92 16.70 -6.95
C ASP A 145 9.23 15.52 -6.01
N TYR A 146 10.00 14.55 -6.50
CA TYR A 146 10.39 13.39 -5.71
C TYR A 146 11.01 13.78 -4.36
N SER A 147 11.91 14.77 -4.34
CA SER A 147 12.67 15.09 -3.11
C SER A 147 11.76 15.70 -2.05
N GLY A 148 10.95 16.69 -2.46
CA GLY A 148 9.98 17.34 -1.59
C GLY A 148 8.93 16.36 -1.06
N LEU A 149 8.37 15.51 -1.92
CA LEU A 149 7.36 14.52 -1.52
C LEU A 149 7.94 13.47 -0.56
N VAL A 150 9.16 12.97 -0.81
CA VAL A 150 9.80 12.03 0.11
C VAL A 150 10.03 12.65 1.48
N GLU A 151 10.48 13.90 1.55
CA GLU A 151 10.65 14.62 2.80
C GLU A 151 9.31 14.76 3.54
N GLU A 152 8.29 15.26 2.84
CA GLU A 152 6.95 15.48 3.39
C GLU A 152 6.36 14.19 3.99
N PHE A 153 6.29 13.12 3.20
CA PHE A 153 5.69 11.86 3.66
C PHE A 153 6.54 11.17 4.73
N SER A 154 7.86 11.32 4.69
CA SER A 154 8.73 10.84 5.78
C SER A 154 8.44 11.56 7.10
N LEU A 155 8.16 12.87 7.07
CA LEU A 155 7.76 13.63 8.26
C LEU A 155 6.39 13.17 8.78
N ARG A 156 5.40 12.97 7.90
CA ARG A 156 4.07 12.44 8.28
C ARG A 156 4.18 11.08 8.95
N VAL A 157 4.99 10.17 8.40
CA VAL A 157 5.28 8.89 9.04
C VAL A 157 5.89 9.11 10.42
N ARG A 158 6.97 9.89 10.56
CA ARG A 158 7.64 10.10 11.86
C ARG A 158 6.74 10.75 12.92
N LYS A 159 5.77 11.59 12.51
CA LYS A 159 4.84 12.30 13.41
C LYS A 159 3.99 11.37 14.27
N THR A 160 3.65 10.18 13.79
CA THR A 160 2.78 9.24 14.50
C THR A 160 3.48 7.89 14.66
N PRO A 161 4.25 7.62 15.74
CA PRO A 161 4.91 6.33 15.93
C PRO A 161 3.91 5.16 16.04
N CYS A 162 4.15 4.06 15.33
CA CYS A 162 3.30 2.87 15.40
C CYS A 162 4.09 1.58 15.29
N ARG A 163 4.51 1.03 16.44
CA ARG A 163 5.30 -0.20 16.53
C ARG A 163 4.67 -1.41 15.84
N LYS A 164 3.34 -1.44 15.73
CA LYS A 164 2.62 -2.53 15.05
C LYS A 164 2.82 -2.43 13.54
N MET A 165 2.65 -1.23 12.98
CA MET A 165 2.89 -0.96 11.57
C MET A 165 4.36 -1.15 11.20
N ASP A 166 5.30 -0.77 12.08
CA ASP A 166 6.75 -0.94 11.88
C ASP A 166 7.20 -2.40 11.81
N ARG A 167 6.37 -3.36 12.23
CA ARG A 167 6.63 -4.80 12.03
C ARG A 167 6.31 -5.24 10.62
N ILE A 168 5.36 -4.57 9.98
CA ILE A 168 4.96 -4.83 8.60
C ILE A 168 5.94 -4.10 7.68
N LEU A 169 6.07 -2.78 7.84
CA LEU A 169 6.94 -1.93 7.03
C LEU A 169 7.50 -0.78 7.85
N LYS A 170 8.84 -0.71 7.91
CA LYS A 170 9.57 0.41 8.49
C LYS A 170 9.85 1.46 7.43
N LEU A 171 9.88 2.73 7.83
CA LEU A 171 10.22 3.84 6.95
C LEU A 171 11.59 3.64 6.29
N GLU A 172 12.57 3.17 7.06
CA GLU A 172 13.94 2.98 6.61
C GLU A 172 14.07 1.87 5.57
N SER A 173 13.12 0.93 5.53
CA SER A 173 13.10 -0.19 4.58
C SER A 173 12.38 0.15 3.28
N VAL A 174 11.68 1.30 3.20
CA VAL A 174 10.90 1.69 2.00
C VAL A 174 11.76 1.75 0.72
N PRO A 175 13.02 2.24 0.73
CA PRO A 175 13.88 2.20 -0.46
C PRO A 175 14.18 0.78 -0.98
N ASP A 176 14.22 -0.21 -0.09
CA ASP A 176 14.62 -1.59 -0.40
C ASP A 176 13.45 -2.44 -0.91
N ILE A 177 12.20 -1.99 -0.70
CA ILE A 177 11.04 -2.71 -1.22
C ILE A 177 10.97 -2.55 -2.74
N VAL A 178 10.75 -3.68 -3.42
CA VAL A 178 10.52 -3.74 -4.85
C VAL A 178 9.02 -3.83 -5.09
N MET A 179 8.50 -2.82 -5.79
CA MET A 179 7.22 -2.83 -6.47
C MET A 179 7.52 -2.58 -7.94
N ASP A 180 6.80 -3.27 -8.81
CA ASP A 180 6.77 -3.08 -10.25
C ASP A 180 5.60 -2.14 -10.55
N CYS A 181 5.91 -0.85 -10.72
CA CYS A 181 5.01 0.13 -11.32
C CYS A 181 5.29 0.16 -12.82
#